data_AF-A0A7C1BUN0-F1
#
_entry.id   AF-A0A7C1BUN0-F1
#
_cell.length_a   1.000
_cell.length_b   1.000
_cell.length_c   1.000
_cell.angle_alpha   90.00
_cell.angle_beta   90.00
_cell.angle_gamma   90.00
#
_symmetry.space_group_name_H-M   'P 1'
#
loop_
_entity.id
_entity.type
_entity.pdbx_description
1 polymer ?
#
loop_
_entity_poly.entity_id
_entity_poly.type
_entity_poly.pdbx_seq_one_letter_code
_entity_poly.pdbx_strand_id
1 'polypeptide(L)'
;ILLHVIIPLLRPVTITVVAMTILWDLKIFDIVYASTQGGPGGASMVLALLMYDFFARLQDYPLSATVAVILTIVILPVVVIWVRMAMRE
;
A
#
# COMPACT_ATOMS: atom_id res chain seq x y z
N ILE A 1 24.62 23.77 -5.09
CA ILE A 1 25.01 22.86 -3.99
C ILE A 1 23.91 21.81 -3.72
N LEU A 2 22.67 22.21 -3.41
CA LEU A 2 21.57 21.28 -3.08
C LEU A 2 21.34 20.16 -4.12
N LEU A 3 21.11 20.53 -5.38
CA LEU A 3 20.77 19.57 -6.45
C LEU A 3 21.96 18.71 -6.92
N HIS A 4 23.20 19.17 -6.74
CA HIS A 4 24.39 18.56 -7.33
C HIS A 4 25.25 17.78 -6.34
N VAL A 5 25.13 18.05 -5.04
CA VAL A 5 25.95 17.43 -3.99
C VAL A 5 25.06 16.69 -2.99
N ILE A 6 24.03 17.34 -2.46
CA ILE A 6 23.20 16.77 -1.39
C ILE A 6 22.26 15.67 -1.91
N ILE A 7 21.54 15.92 -3.02
CA ILE A 7 20.64 14.92 -3.62
C ILE A 7 21.35 13.61 -4.02
N PRO A 8 22.49 13.63 -4.74
CA PRO A 8 23.16 12.38 -5.10
C PRO A 8 23.74 11.63 -3.89
N LEU A 9 24.13 12.33 -2.80
CA LEU A 9 24.61 11.69 -1.57
C LEU A 9 23.48 10.99 -0.80
N LEU A 10 22.27 11.54 -0.84
CA LEU A 10 21.07 10.98 -0.19
C LEU A 10 20.29 10.00 -1.07
N ARG A 11 20.75 9.76 -2.31
CA ARG A 11 20.05 8.94 -3.31
C ARG A 11 19.66 7.54 -2.83
N PRO A 12 20.52 6.74 -2.16
CA PRO A 12 20.12 5.42 -1.67
C PRO A 12 19.00 5.53 -0.63
N VAL A 13 19.16 6.39 0.38
CA VAL A 13 18.14 6.62 1.42
C VAL A 13 16.81 7.10 0.82
N THR A 14 16.87 8.00 -0.16
CA THR A 14 15.67 8.54 -0.83
C THR A 14 14.92 7.45 -1.61
N ILE A 15 15.64 6.53 -2.27
CA ILE A 15 15.05 5.40 -2.98
C ILE A 15 14.35 4.47 -2.00
N THR A 16 14.98 4.15 -0.86
CA THR A 16 14.37 3.31 0.17
C THR A 16 13.10 3.94 0.72
N VAL A 17 13.14 5.23 1.09
CA VAL A 17 11.99 5.95 1.67
C VAL A 17 10.84 6.01 0.67
N VAL A 18 11.09 6.39 -0.59
CA VAL A 18 10.04 6.45 -1.63
C VAL A 18 9.39 5.09 -1.83
N ALA A 19 10.19 4.02 -1.90
CA ALA A 19 9.64 2.69 -2.08
C ALA A 19 8.85 2.21 -0.85
N MET A 20 9.27 2.57 0.36
CA MET A 20 8.48 2.35 1.57
C MET A 20 7.17 3.12 1.53
N THR A 21 7.17 4.41 1.17
CA THR A 21 5.94 5.21 1.05
C THR A 21 4.93 4.57 0.11
N ILE A 22 5.38 4.08 -1.07
CA ILE A 22 4.51 3.37 -2.01
C ILE A 22 3.90 2.11 -1.36
N LEU A 23 4.68 1.35 -0.58
CA LEU A 23 4.19 0.17 0.14
C LEU A 23 3.14 0.52 1.20
N TRP A 24 3.32 1.64 1.90
CA TRP A 24 2.37 2.15 2.89
C TRP A 24 1.05 2.59 2.22
N ASP A 25 1.14 3.34 1.13
CA ASP A 25 -0.03 3.84 0.41
C ASP A 25 -0.89 2.71 -0.19
N LEU A 26 -0.26 1.61 -0.62
CA LEU A 26 -0.98 0.42 -1.12
C LEU A 26 -1.83 -0.27 -0.03
N LYS A 27 -1.57 -0.01 1.26
CA LYS A 27 -2.24 -0.66 2.40
C LYS A 27 -3.00 0.34 3.27
N ILE A 28 -3.36 1.50 2.72
CA ILE A 28 -3.85 2.68 3.44
C ILE A 28 -5.31 2.58 3.96
N PHE A 29 -5.69 1.41 4.47
CA PHE A 29 -7.02 1.11 5.00
C PHE A 29 -7.46 2.07 6.10
N ASP A 30 -6.58 2.32 7.05
CA ASP A 30 -6.83 3.11 8.26
C ASP A 30 -7.24 4.55 7.93
N ILE A 31 -6.50 5.23 7.08
CA ILE A 31 -6.80 6.63 6.73
C ILE A 31 -8.10 6.73 5.93
N VAL A 32 -8.34 5.79 5.00
CA VAL A 32 -9.52 5.81 4.13
C VAL A 32 -10.76 5.53 4.96
N TYR A 33 -10.68 4.55 5.86
CA TYR A 33 -11.77 4.24 6.78
C TYR A 33 -12.07 5.41 7.72
N ALA A 34 -11.06 6.01 8.33
CA ALA A 34 -11.24 7.12 9.26
C ALA A 34 -11.76 8.41 8.58
N SER A 35 -11.33 8.68 7.33
CA SER A 35 -11.59 9.96 6.67
C SER A 35 -12.86 9.93 5.82
N THR A 36 -13.04 8.91 4.98
CA THR A 36 -14.10 8.90 3.95
C THR A 36 -14.99 7.67 3.99
N GLN A 37 -14.59 6.62 4.71
CA GLN A 37 -15.25 5.30 4.68
C GLN A 37 -15.49 4.80 3.24
N GLY A 38 -14.62 5.18 2.30
CA GLY A 38 -14.73 4.83 0.87
C GLY A 38 -15.68 5.71 0.05
N GLY A 39 -16.28 6.77 0.63
CA GLY A 39 -17.22 7.66 -0.05
C GLY A 39 -16.58 8.83 -0.81
N PRO A 40 -17.40 9.61 -1.56
CA PRO A 40 -18.81 9.38 -1.88
C PRO A 40 -18.98 8.35 -3.03
N GLY A 41 -19.95 7.45 -2.89
CA GLY A 41 -20.29 6.48 -3.95
C GLY A 41 -19.19 5.46 -4.32
N GLY A 42 -18.22 5.21 -3.44
CA GLY A 42 -17.09 4.32 -3.71
C GLY A 42 -15.86 5.00 -4.30
N ALA A 43 -15.85 6.34 -4.46
CA ALA A 43 -14.75 7.07 -5.10
C ALA A 43 -13.39 6.92 -4.40
N SER A 44 -13.38 6.66 -3.09
CA SER A 44 -12.17 6.43 -2.31
C SER A 44 -12.03 4.97 -1.86
N MET A 45 -12.74 4.04 -2.51
CA MET A 45 -12.75 2.65 -2.08
C MET A 45 -11.42 1.96 -2.40
N VAL A 46 -10.79 1.39 -1.38
CA VAL A 46 -9.56 0.61 -1.50
C VAL A 46 -9.83 -0.87 -1.23
N LEU A 47 -9.02 -1.76 -1.82
CA LEU A 47 -9.17 -3.22 -1.67
C LEU A 47 -9.19 -3.67 -0.20
N ALA A 48 -8.38 -3.05 0.65
CA ALA A 48 -8.33 -3.36 2.07
C ALA A 48 -9.62 -2.95 2.81
N LEU A 49 -10.27 -1.85 2.39
CA LEU A 49 -11.57 -1.43 2.92
C LEU A 49 -12.68 -2.37 2.43
N LEU A 50 -12.63 -2.77 1.15
CA LEU A 50 -13.56 -3.75 0.59
C LEU A 50 -13.50 -5.08 1.33
N MET A 51 -12.29 -5.58 1.64
CA MET A 51 -12.10 -6.76 2.46
C MET A 51 -12.75 -6.60 3.85
N TYR A 52 -12.54 -5.45 4.49
CA TYR A 52 -13.15 -5.15 5.79
C TYR A 52 -14.69 -5.13 5.72
N ASP A 53 -15.27 -4.51 4.70
CA ASP A 53 -16.73 -4.46 4.54
C ASP A 53 -17.33 -5.86 4.32
N PHE A 54 -16.69 -6.70 3.52
CA PHE A 54 -17.14 -8.09 3.34
C PHE A 54 -17.03 -8.92 4.61
N PHE A 55 -15.97 -8.72 5.38
CA PHE A 55 -15.78 -9.41 6.66
C PHE A 55 -16.75 -8.93 7.74
N ALA A 56 -16.81 -7.61 7.98
CA ALA A 56 -17.45 -7.03 9.15
C ALA A 56 -18.93 -6.67 8.91
N ARG A 57 -19.29 -6.19 7.72
CA ARG A 57 -20.67 -5.74 7.44
C ARG A 57 -21.52 -6.84 6.83
N LEU A 58 -20.98 -7.55 5.84
CA LEU A 58 -21.71 -8.59 5.09
C LEU A 58 -21.53 -9.99 5.68
N GLN A 59 -20.55 -10.17 6.57
CA GLN A 59 -20.18 -11.47 7.18
C GLN A 59 -19.91 -12.58 6.15
N ASP A 60 -19.48 -12.18 4.94
CA ASP A 60 -19.10 -13.07 3.85
C ASP A 60 -17.60 -13.34 3.90
N TYR A 61 -17.23 -14.31 4.76
CA TYR A 61 -15.84 -14.70 4.96
C TYR A 61 -15.16 -15.24 3.68
N PRO A 62 -15.81 -16.10 2.86
CA PRO A 62 -15.22 -16.55 1.59
C PRO A 62 -14.86 -15.41 0.64
N LEU A 63 -15.75 -14.42 0.51
CA LEU A 63 -15.52 -13.30 -0.39
C LEU A 63 -14.46 -12.35 0.16
N SER A 64 -14.47 -12.08 1.48
CA SER A 64 -13.38 -11.37 2.15
C SER A 64 -12.02 -12.05 1.94
N ALA A 65 -11.95 -13.38 2.05
CA ALA A 65 -10.70 -14.12 1.85
C ALA A 65 -10.20 -14.02 0.39
N THR A 66 -11.12 -14.02 -0.58
CA THR A 66 -10.77 -13.84 -2.00
C THR A 66 -10.17 -12.46 -2.25
N VAL A 67 -10.77 -11.40 -1.69
CA VAL A 67 -10.22 -10.04 -1.78
C VAL A 67 -8.85 -9.94 -1.10
N ALA A 68 -8.65 -10.61 0.04
CA ALA A 68 -7.36 -10.67 0.73
C ALA A 68 -6.26 -11.32 -0.14
N VAL A 69 -6.59 -12.41 -0.84
CA VAL A 69 -5.65 -13.08 -1.76
C VAL A 69 -5.33 -12.18 -2.95
N ILE A 70 -6.33 -11.52 -3.55
CA ILE A 70 -6.11 -10.57 -4.65
C ILE A 70 -5.19 -9.43 -4.20
N LEU A 71 -5.47 -8.83 -3.04
CA LEU A 71 -4.64 -7.79 -2.47
C LEU A 71 -3.20 -8.27 -2.24
N THR A 72 -3.02 -9.50 -1.78
CA THR A 72 -1.70 -10.12 -1.60
C THR A 72 -0.96 -10.25 -2.94
N ILE A 73 -1.63 -10.74 -3.99
CA ILE A 73 -1.03 -10.88 -5.34
C ILE A 73 -0.58 -9.52 -5.89
N VAL A 74 -1.31 -8.44 -5.63
CA VAL A 74 -0.96 -7.09 -6.08
C VAL A 74 0.24 -6.52 -5.32
N ILE A 75 0.30 -6.74 -3.99
CA ILE A 75 1.36 -6.17 -3.13
C ILE A 75 2.66 -6.98 -3.24
N LEU A 76 2.58 -8.29 -3.43
CA LEU A 76 3.72 -9.20 -3.38
C LEU A 76 4.86 -8.84 -4.35
N PRO A 77 4.61 -8.50 -5.63
CA PRO A 77 5.66 -8.04 -6.54
C PRO A 77 6.37 -6.77 -6.04
N VAL A 78 5.62 -5.80 -5.52
CA VAL A 78 6.17 -4.52 -5.02
C VAL A 78 7.08 -4.78 -3.82
N VAL A 79 6.64 -5.62 -2.89
CA VAL A 79 7.45 -6.04 -1.73
C VAL A 79 8.69 -6.79 -2.17
N VAL A 80 8.57 -7.75 -3.10
CA VAL A 80 9.72 -8.53 -3.59
C VAL A 80 10.75 -7.64 -4.28
N ILE A 81 10.32 -6.67 -5.09
CA ILE A 81 11.22 -5.70 -5.73
C ILE A 81 11.91 -4.85 -4.67
N TRP A 82 11.15 -4.32 -3.69
CA TRP A 82 11.70 -3.51 -2.61
C TRP A 82 12.73 -4.27 -1.78
N VAL A 83 12.41 -5.48 -1.33
CA VAL A 83 13.34 -6.33 -0.56
C VAL A 83 14.60 -6.63 -1.37
N ARG A 84 14.48 -6.92 -2.67
CA ARG A 84 15.64 -7.16 -3.55
C ARG A 84 16.50 -5.91 -3.73
N MET A 85 15.91 -4.72 -3.77
CA MET A 85 16.67 -3.47 -3.83
C MET A 85 17.37 -3.19 -2.50
N ALA A 86 16.66 -3.34 -1.38
CA ALA A 86 17.20 -3.12 -0.05
C ALA A 86 18.33 -4.10 0.32
N MET A 87 18.29 -5.36 -0.14
CA MET A 87 19.37 -6.34 0.05
C MET A 87 20.55 -6.18 -0.91
N ARG A 88 20.44 -5.31 -1.93
CA ARG A 88 21.52 -5.01 -2.86
C ARG A 88 22.38 -3.82 -2.41
N GLU A 89 21.93 -3.11 -1.39
CA GLU A 89 22.67 -2.10 -0.64
C GLU A 89 23.45 -2.77 0.49
#